data_AF-A0AAW2YGS2-F1
#
_entry.id   AF-A0AAW2YGS2-F1
#
_cell.length_a   1.000
_cell.length_b   1.000
_cell.length_c   1.000
_cell.angle_alpha   90.00
_cell.angle_beta   90.00
_cell.angle_gamma   90.00
#
_symmetry.space_group_name_H-M   'P 1'
#
loop_
_entity.id
_entity.type
_entity.pdbx_description
1 polymer ?
#
loop_
_entity_poly.entity_id
_entity_poly.type
_entity_poly.pdbx_seq_one_letter_code
_entity_poly.pdbx_strand_id
1 'polypeptide(L)'
;MRFTLALLIAVFILASVTLAKTEYEKKCTKQPLKCKKISVCLKAENKCVEHRTTPTKTCVKYKEVKKHTKVAYCKKYAEPVKDKCGNKPAGPKVCLKTGFKDHTTITKKCVKRGVITYCHKHKSVCLKKKTKKVCQKIVNKPKITGPTYCKPGEFMKFVIRNNHTERVCSKIIPKKITYKTCQVYNDPHFIDFKGRRFNYHVEGDYNIAETADGVFKVHATLKRLDHNAWTGIIGAAVLVNGKDIIEIKNREVYLNKKKWAVPSNQIQYIPRGGSILVTGSDITIVGPNQSKVQFPFSFSGLININVFLDEDDNSNGLCVEFNDETKRPVSGLMRKVTYARVVPEAYFIKEFENEIEKMNAVIECRAAGARNKDVETCVSDMAQASNPRHKVMVLDTYRNRREHLRRARYIVLPFGHHIYRGFVSK
;
A
#
# COMPACT_ATOMS: atom_id res chain seq x y z
N MET A 1 14.31 -33.52 72.63
CA MET A 1 14.95 -33.28 71.31
C MET A 1 14.15 -32.39 70.35
N ARG A 2 12.81 -32.38 70.33
CA ARG A 2 12.06 -31.53 69.38
C ARG A 2 12.08 -30.03 69.70
N PHE A 3 12.17 -29.66 70.98
CA PHE A 3 12.25 -28.27 71.41
C PHE A 3 13.60 -27.59 71.11
N THR A 4 14.70 -28.33 71.18
CA THR A 4 16.05 -27.80 70.94
C THR A 4 16.30 -27.50 69.46
N LEU A 5 15.71 -28.28 68.55
CA LEU A 5 15.81 -28.04 67.11
C LEU A 5 15.03 -26.80 66.67
N ALA A 6 13.85 -26.57 67.24
CA ALA A 6 13.03 -25.39 66.93
C ALA A 6 13.73 -24.08 67.37
N LEU A 7 14.41 -24.11 68.53
CA LEU A 7 15.15 -22.95 69.03
C LEU A 7 16.37 -22.62 68.14
N LEU A 8 17.10 -23.65 67.68
CA LEU A 8 18.24 -23.47 66.77
C LEU A 8 17.82 -22.90 65.41
N ILE A 9 16.69 -23.37 64.87
CA ILE A 9 16.14 -22.84 63.60
C ILE A 9 15.72 -21.37 63.77
N ALA A 10 15.05 -21.02 64.88
CA ALA A 10 14.65 -19.63 65.14
C ALA A 10 15.85 -18.68 65.27
N VAL A 11 16.93 -19.12 65.92
CA VAL A 11 18.17 -18.33 66.04
C VAL A 11 18.86 -18.17 64.67
N PHE A 12 18.89 -19.21 63.84
CA PHE A 12 19.43 -19.12 62.47
C PHE A 12 18.63 -18.18 61.57
N ILE A 13 17.30 -18.20 61.68
CA ILE A 13 16.42 -17.29 60.94
C ILE A 13 16.62 -15.84 61.41
N LEU A 14 16.71 -15.59 62.72
CA LEU A 14 16.99 -14.24 63.22
C LEU A 14 18.37 -13.72 62.78
N ALA A 15 19.41 -14.57 62.87
CA ALA A 15 20.77 -14.20 62.46
C ALA A 15 20.83 -13.87 60.97
N SER A 16 20.21 -14.68 60.12
CA SER A 16 20.17 -14.44 58.66
C SER A 16 19.37 -13.18 58.29
N VAL A 17 18.27 -12.88 58.97
CA VAL A 17 17.53 -11.62 58.78
C VAL A 17 18.35 -10.40 59.20
N THR A 18 19.11 -10.47 60.30
CA THR A 18 19.97 -9.35 60.73
C THR A 18 21.15 -9.12 59.79
N LEU A 19 21.80 -10.19 59.30
CA LEU A 19 22.90 -10.09 58.33
C LEU A 19 22.42 -9.48 57.00
N ALA A 20 21.27 -9.92 56.48
CA ALA A 20 20.68 -9.36 55.27
C ALA A 20 20.34 -7.86 55.41
N LYS A 21 19.91 -7.42 56.61
CA LYS A 21 19.60 -6.01 56.88
C LYS A 21 20.86 -5.13 56.88
N THR A 22 21.95 -5.62 57.46
CA THR A 22 23.23 -4.87 57.48
C THR A 22 23.92 -4.79 56.12
N GLU A 23 23.74 -5.79 55.25
CA GLU A 23 24.31 -5.76 53.90
C GLU A 23 23.52 -4.86 52.93
N TYR A 24 22.21 -4.74 53.15
CA TYR A 24 21.36 -3.82 52.37
C TYR A 24 21.67 -2.35 52.67
N GLU A 25 21.94 -2.01 53.93
CA GLU A 25 22.27 -0.62 54.32
C GLU A 25 23.67 -0.17 53.84
N LYS A 26 24.63 -1.09 53.64
CA LYS A 26 25.99 -0.75 53.18
C LYS A 26 26.12 -0.49 51.67
N LYS A 27 25.11 -0.81 50.84
CA LYS A 27 25.15 -0.57 49.38
C LYS A 27 24.49 0.72 48.91
N CYS A 28 23.97 1.54 49.81
CA CYS A 28 23.52 2.90 49.51
C CYS A 28 24.61 3.95 49.72
N THR A 29 25.80 3.75 49.14
CA THR A 29 26.72 4.87 48.92
C THR A 29 26.03 5.83 47.95
N LYS A 30 25.56 6.96 48.47
CA LYS A 30 24.92 8.05 47.72
C LYS A 30 25.91 8.55 46.66
N GLN A 31 25.90 7.95 45.48
CA GLN A 31 26.71 8.43 44.36
C GLN A 31 26.31 9.88 44.06
N PRO A 32 27.28 10.77 43.79
CA PRO A 32 27.01 12.19 43.59
C PRO A 32 26.10 12.38 42.36
N LEU A 33 24.85 12.73 42.61
CA LEU A 33 23.88 13.10 41.58
C LEU A 33 24.12 14.56 41.19
N LYS A 34 24.49 14.81 39.92
CA LYS A 34 24.52 16.17 39.41
C LYS A 34 23.11 16.57 39.02
N CYS A 35 22.50 17.41 39.84
CA CYS A 35 21.15 17.91 39.60
C CYS A 35 21.20 19.23 38.84
N LYS A 36 20.46 19.33 37.74
CA LYS A 36 20.23 20.59 37.02
C LYS A 36 18.74 20.91 37.03
N LYS A 37 18.41 22.19 37.21
CA LYS A 37 17.05 22.69 36.97
C LYS A 37 16.88 22.84 35.46
N ILE A 38 15.95 22.09 34.88
CA ILE A 38 15.55 22.24 33.48
C ILE A 38 14.14 22.81 33.40
N SER A 39 13.90 23.68 32.43
CA SER A 39 12.56 24.18 32.13
C SER A 39 11.87 23.20 31.19
N VAL A 40 10.85 22.49 31.68
CA VAL A 40 10.04 21.57 30.89
C VAL A 40 8.77 22.28 30.44
N CYS A 41 8.37 22.08 29.19
CA CYS A 41 7.10 22.58 28.71
C CYS A 41 5.94 21.68 29.19
N LEU A 42 4.99 22.23 29.94
CA LEU A 42 3.80 21.52 30.39
C LEU A 42 2.66 21.59 29.37
N LYS A 43 2.56 22.71 28.66
CA LYS A 43 1.54 22.93 27.64
C LYS A 43 2.19 23.64 26.46
N ALA A 44 2.21 22.98 25.31
CA ALA A 44 2.67 23.53 24.06
C ALA A 44 1.48 23.69 23.11
N GLU A 45 1.50 24.76 22.32
CA GLU A 45 0.56 24.96 21.23
C GLU A 45 1.32 25.17 19.92
N ASN A 46 0.78 24.62 18.83
CA ASN A 46 1.35 24.78 17.51
C ASN A 46 0.81 26.08 16.90
N LYS A 47 1.58 27.16 17.01
CA LYS A 47 1.23 28.41 16.34
C LYS A 47 1.70 28.37 14.89
N CYS A 48 0.83 28.79 13.98
CA CYS A 48 1.25 29.00 12.60
C CYS A 48 2.19 30.20 12.54
N VAL A 49 3.40 30.00 12.00
CA VAL A 49 4.40 31.05 11.85
C VAL A 49 4.54 31.52 10.41
N GLU A 50 4.08 30.73 9.44
CA GLU A 50 4.08 31.10 8.03
C GLU A 50 2.81 30.57 7.39
N HIS A 51 2.00 31.48 6.85
CA HIS A 51 0.83 31.13 6.05
C HIS A 51 1.22 31.19 4.57
N ARG A 52 0.74 30.22 3.79
CA ARG A 52 0.78 30.29 2.35
C ARG A 52 -0.62 30.28 1.78
N THR A 53 -0.76 31.08 0.74
CA THR A 53 -2.02 31.33 0.10
C THR A 53 -1.93 30.73 -1.29
N THR A 54 -2.71 29.69 -1.57
CA THR A 54 -2.76 29.12 -2.91
C THR A 54 -4.11 29.45 -3.54
N PRO A 55 -4.13 30.06 -4.75
CA PRO A 55 -5.36 30.17 -5.51
C PRO A 55 -5.81 28.75 -5.84
N THR A 56 -6.91 28.32 -5.25
CA THR A 56 -7.41 26.98 -5.47
C THR A 56 -8.16 26.94 -6.80
N LYS A 57 -8.06 25.81 -7.50
CA LYS A 57 -8.93 25.53 -8.65
C LYS A 57 -10.38 25.25 -8.21
N THR A 58 -10.60 25.08 -6.91
CA THR A 58 -11.88 24.74 -6.31
C THR A 58 -12.80 25.95 -6.33
N CYS A 59 -14.03 25.72 -6.78
CA CYS A 59 -15.01 26.78 -6.85
C CYS A 59 -15.70 26.97 -5.50
N VAL A 60 -15.78 28.20 -5.03
CA VAL A 60 -16.45 28.55 -3.77
C VAL A 60 -17.88 29.02 -4.03
N LYS A 61 -18.17 29.53 -5.23
CA LYS A 61 -19.53 29.92 -5.62
C LYS A 61 -19.86 29.42 -7.02
N TYR A 62 -20.91 28.63 -7.13
CA TYR A 62 -21.46 28.15 -8.40
C TYR A 62 -22.67 28.98 -8.80
N LYS A 63 -22.85 29.18 -10.11
CA LYS A 63 -24.08 29.68 -10.70
C LYS A 63 -24.66 28.60 -11.60
N GLU A 64 -25.95 28.34 -11.46
CA GLU A 64 -26.65 27.44 -12.36
C GLU A 64 -26.91 28.13 -13.69
N VAL A 65 -26.52 27.45 -14.76
CA VAL A 65 -26.75 27.88 -16.13
C VAL A 65 -27.71 26.87 -16.75
N LYS A 66 -28.93 27.32 -17.04
CA LYS A 66 -29.92 26.55 -17.79
C LYS A 66 -29.59 26.65 -19.27
N LYS A 67 -29.33 25.52 -19.92
CA LYS A 67 -29.20 25.45 -21.37
C LYS A 67 -30.39 24.67 -21.91
N HIS A 68 -31.21 25.34 -22.71
CA HIS A 68 -32.31 24.69 -23.42
C HIS A 68 -31.73 24.05 -24.69
N THR A 69 -31.90 22.75 -24.83
CA THR A 69 -31.53 22.01 -26.03
C THR A 69 -32.73 21.23 -26.53
N LYS A 70 -32.91 21.20 -27.85
CA LYS A 70 -33.92 20.35 -28.47
C LYS A 70 -33.34 18.96 -28.65
N VAL A 71 -33.84 18.00 -27.88
CA VAL A 71 -33.41 16.60 -27.96
C VAL A 71 -34.40 15.84 -28.84
N ALA A 72 -33.87 15.18 -29.88
CA ALA A 72 -34.67 14.30 -30.71
C ALA A 72 -35.19 13.13 -29.85
N TYR A 73 -36.47 12.84 -29.96
CA TYR A 73 -37.11 11.69 -29.36
C TYR A 73 -38.05 11.03 -30.37
N CYS A 74 -38.40 9.78 -30.12
CA CYS A 74 -39.35 9.08 -30.96
C CYS A 74 -40.79 9.35 -30.50
N LYS A 75 -41.61 9.95 -31.37
CA LYS A 75 -43.05 10.17 -31.14
C LYS A 75 -43.87 8.89 -31.34
N LYS A 76 -43.46 8.03 -32.27
CA LYS A 76 -44.17 6.78 -32.59
C LYS A 76 -43.19 5.67 -32.93
N TYR A 77 -43.29 4.55 -32.23
CA TYR A 77 -42.52 3.35 -32.52
C TYR A 77 -43.33 2.39 -33.40
N ALA A 78 -42.65 1.61 -34.23
CA ALA A 78 -43.26 0.46 -34.89
C ALA A 78 -43.57 -0.59 -33.82
N GLU A 79 -44.74 -1.24 -33.93
CA GLU A 79 -44.98 -2.44 -33.15
C GLU A 79 -44.02 -3.54 -33.64
N PRO A 80 -43.37 -4.29 -32.72
CA PRO A 80 -42.55 -5.41 -33.13
C PRO A 80 -43.45 -6.42 -33.85
N VAL A 81 -43.05 -6.78 -35.08
CA VAL A 81 -43.69 -7.86 -35.83
C VAL A 81 -43.57 -9.13 -34.98
N LYS A 82 -44.70 -9.70 -34.58
CA LYS A 82 -44.72 -10.98 -33.86
C LYS A 82 -44.06 -12.04 -34.75
N ASP A 83 -43.23 -12.90 -34.16
CA ASP A 83 -42.73 -14.03 -34.92
C ASP A 83 -43.88 -15.01 -35.27
N LYS A 84 -43.61 -15.99 -36.13
CA LYS A 84 -44.60 -16.99 -36.55
C LYS A 84 -45.17 -17.83 -35.39
N CYS A 85 -44.59 -17.74 -34.19
CA CYS A 85 -45.02 -18.42 -32.98
C CYS A 85 -45.80 -17.50 -32.02
N GLY A 86 -46.10 -16.25 -32.42
CA GLY A 86 -46.84 -15.29 -31.61
C GLY A 86 -46.02 -14.59 -30.53
N ASN A 87 -44.72 -14.89 -30.43
CA ASN A 87 -43.83 -14.24 -29.47
C ASN A 87 -43.36 -12.89 -30.02
N LYS A 88 -43.32 -11.86 -29.15
CA LYS A 88 -42.77 -10.55 -29.52
C LYS A 88 -41.24 -10.62 -29.37
N PRO A 89 -40.45 -10.56 -30.45
CA PRO A 89 -39.00 -10.57 -30.33
C PRO A 89 -38.53 -9.33 -29.55
N ALA A 90 -37.57 -9.50 -28.64
CA ALA A 90 -36.93 -8.43 -27.88
C ALA A 90 -35.94 -7.61 -28.74
N GLY A 91 -36.37 -7.21 -29.94
CA GLY A 91 -35.60 -6.36 -30.84
C GLY A 91 -35.72 -4.87 -30.49
N PRO A 92 -34.73 -4.04 -30.89
CA PRO A 92 -34.80 -2.59 -30.71
C PRO A 92 -36.02 -2.03 -31.47
N LYS A 93 -36.87 -1.27 -30.76
CA LYS A 93 -38.05 -0.63 -31.37
C LYS A 93 -37.60 0.35 -32.45
N VAL A 94 -38.03 0.13 -33.70
CA VAL A 94 -37.76 1.05 -34.81
C VAL A 94 -38.63 2.30 -34.64
N CYS A 95 -38.01 3.48 -34.69
CA CYS A 95 -38.73 4.74 -34.61
C CYS A 95 -39.36 5.10 -35.95
N LEU A 96 -40.69 5.24 -36.00
CA LEU A 96 -41.42 5.62 -37.22
C LEU A 96 -41.57 7.12 -37.40
N LYS A 97 -41.63 7.87 -36.29
CA LYS A 97 -41.76 9.33 -36.32
C LYS A 97 -40.91 9.96 -35.24
N THR A 98 -39.95 10.79 -35.65
CA THR A 98 -39.14 11.57 -34.72
C THR A 98 -39.81 12.91 -34.41
N GLY A 99 -39.48 13.45 -33.25
CA GLY A 99 -39.85 14.80 -32.84
C GLY A 99 -38.77 15.39 -31.95
N PHE A 100 -38.88 16.68 -31.67
CA PHE A 100 -37.98 17.36 -30.75
C PHE A 100 -38.74 17.71 -29.48
N LYS A 101 -38.15 17.43 -28.32
CA LYS A 101 -38.63 17.93 -27.03
C LYS A 101 -37.61 18.88 -26.47
N ASP A 102 -38.08 19.97 -25.87
CA ASP A 102 -37.21 20.86 -25.14
C ASP A 102 -36.70 20.14 -23.90
N HIS A 103 -35.40 20.05 -23.79
CA HIS A 103 -34.70 19.51 -22.65
C HIS A 103 -33.88 20.64 -22.04
N THR A 104 -34.07 20.87 -20.74
CA THR A 104 -33.31 21.89 -20.02
C THR A 104 -32.22 21.20 -19.24
N THR A 105 -30.97 21.35 -19.67
CA THR A 105 -29.82 20.86 -18.91
C THR A 105 -29.36 21.96 -17.95
N ILE A 106 -29.35 21.66 -16.65
CA ILE A 106 -28.82 22.56 -15.61
C ILE A 106 -27.35 22.21 -15.41
N THR A 107 -26.45 23.13 -15.75
CA THR A 107 -25.01 22.97 -15.51
C THR A 107 -24.55 23.96 -14.45
N LYS A 108 -23.73 23.52 -13.48
CA LYS A 108 -23.16 24.39 -12.45
C LYS A 108 -21.84 24.97 -12.97
N LYS A 109 -21.82 26.26 -13.32
CA LYS A 109 -20.60 26.97 -13.73
C LYS A 109 -19.98 27.68 -12.54
N CYS A 110 -18.67 27.55 -12.39
CA CYS A 110 -17.96 28.24 -11.33
C CYS A 110 -17.91 29.75 -11.60
N VAL A 111 -18.39 30.57 -10.66
CA VAL A 111 -18.36 32.04 -10.78
C VAL A 111 -17.37 32.71 -9.83
N LYS A 112 -16.96 32.05 -8.74
CA LYS A 112 -15.90 32.54 -7.86
C LYS A 112 -15.03 31.39 -7.40
N ARG A 113 -13.73 31.47 -7.71
CA ARG A 113 -12.71 30.54 -7.17
C ARG A 113 -12.22 31.04 -5.83
N GLY A 114 -12.04 30.10 -4.91
CA GLY A 114 -11.56 30.39 -3.57
C GLY A 114 -10.05 30.54 -3.52
N VAL A 115 -9.60 31.41 -2.65
CA VAL A 115 -8.22 31.44 -2.21
C VAL A 115 -8.20 30.77 -0.83
N ILE A 116 -7.49 29.66 -0.71
CA ILE A 116 -7.33 28.99 0.58
C ILE A 116 -5.97 29.40 1.13
N THR A 117 -6.00 29.99 2.32
CA THR A 117 -4.80 30.25 3.12
C THR A 117 -4.65 29.08 4.09
N TYR A 118 -3.52 28.39 4.01
CA TYR A 118 -3.20 27.31 4.94
C TYR A 118 -1.86 27.59 5.61
N CYS A 119 -1.69 27.02 6.80
CA CYS A 119 -0.42 27.15 7.50
C CYS A 119 0.64 26.29 6.82
N HIS A 120 1.72 26.91 6.33
CA HIS A 120 2.83 26.21 5.73
C HIS A 120 3.85 25.72 6.77
N LYS A 121 4.01 26.50 7.85
CA LYS A 121 4.99 26.21 8.90
C LYS A 121 4.39 26.46 10.27
N HIS A 122 4.41 25.44 11.11
CA HIS A 122 4.05 25.53 12.52
C HIS A 122 5.31 25.60 13.38
N LYS A 123 5.24 26.36 14.47
CA LYS A 123 6.23 26.34 15.54
C LYS A 123 5.52 26.00 16.83
N SER A 124 6.01 24.98 17.54
CA SER A 124 5.52 24.66 18.87
C SER A 124 6.01 25.73 19.85
N VAL A 125 5.08 26.51 20.37
CA VAL A 125 5.35 27.53 21.37
C VAL A 125 4.93 26.98 22.72
N CYS A 126 5.84 26.99 23.68
CA CYS A 126 5.52 26.58 25.02
C CYS A 126 4.74 27.67 25.74
N LEU A 127 3.48 27.40 26.08
CA LEU A 127 2.61 28.33 26.79
C LEU A 127 2.83 28.30 28.30
N LYS A 128 3.11 27.12 28.86
CA LYS A 128 3.34 26.95 30.29
C LYS A 128 4.61 26.15 30.52
N LYS A 129 5.58 26.76 31.20
CA LYS A 129 6.83 26.11 31.60
C LYS A 129 6.76 25.74 33.07
N LYS A 130 7.36 24.61 33.45
CA LYS A 130 7.63 24.25 34.84
C LYS A 130 9.09 23.87 34.96
N THR A 131 9.74 24.46 35.95
CA THR A 131 11.12 24.10 36.30
C THR A 131 11.09 22.77 37.04
N LYS A 132 11.73 21.74 36.48
CA LYS A 132 11.91 20.45 37.11
C LYS A 132 13.39 20.28 37.46
N LYS A 133 13.67 19.88 38.70
CA LYS A 133 15.02 19.45 39.09
C LYS A 133 15.19 18.03 38.55
N VAL A 134 16.06 17.87 37.56
CA VAL A 134 16.42 16.56 37.03
C VAL A 134 17.81 16.24 37.53
N CYS A 135 17.89 15.17 38.31
CA CYS A 135 19.13 14.63 38.83
C CYS A 135 19.54 13.48 37.92
N GLN A 136 20.66 13.63 37.23
CA GLN A 136 21.23 12.53 36.46
C GLN A 136 22.32 11.89 37.29
N LYS A 137 22.30 10.56 37.33
CA LYS A 137 23.45 9.78 37.76
C LYS A 137 24.58 10.09 36.79
N ILE A 138 25.73 10.52 37.31
CA ILE A 138 26.94 10.64 36.51
C ILE A 138 27.36 9.20 36.20
N VAL A 139 26.81 8.64 35.13
CA VAL A 139 27.30 7.38 34.59
C VAL A 139 28.51 7.78 33.77
N ASN A 140 29.71 7.39 34.21
CA ASN A 140 30.90 7.52 33.39
C ASN A 140 30.55 6.96 32.01
N LYS A 141 30.79 7.74 30.94
CA LYS A 141 30.50 7.29 29.58
C LYS A 141 31.12 5.89 29.43
N PRO A 142 30.33 4.85 29.16
CA PRO A 142 30.89 3.51 29.01
C PRO A 142 31.97 3.61 27.94
N LYS A 143 33.18 3.13 28.26
CA LYS A 143 34.26 3.06 27.28
C LYS A 143 33.76 2.18 26.15
N ILE A 144 33.57 2.78 24.98
CA ILE A 144 33.21 2.05 23.78
C ILE A 144 34.50 1.56 23.13
N THR A 145 34.71 0.25 23.09
CA THR A 145 35.88 -0.39 22.45
C THR A 145 35.47 -1.04 21.14
N GLY A 146 36.43 -1.53 20.35
CA GLY A 146 36.18 -2.24 19.08
C GLY A 146 36.19 -1.33 17.83
N PRO A 147 35.96 -1.90 16.64
CA PRO A 147 36.13 -1.22 15.36
C PRO A 147 35.08 -0.13 15.12
N THR A 148 35.45 0.91 14.38
CA THR A 148 34.55 2.02 13.97
C THR A 148 33.75 1.70 12.70
N TYR A 149 34.16 0.70 11.94
CA TYR A 149 33.51 0.21 10.72
C TYR A 149 33.67 -1.31 10.61
N CYS A 150 32.73 -1.98 9.94
CA CYS A 150 32.83 -3.40 9.64
C CYS A 150 33.11 -3.62 8.15
N LYS A 151 33.68 -4.79 7.83
CA LYS A 151 33.94 -5.17 6.43
C LYS A 151 32.60 -5.39 5.69
N PRO A 152 32.56 -5.24 4.35
CA PRO A 152 31.39 -5.61 3.57
C PRO A 152 30.91 -7.03 3.91
N GLY A 153 29.60 -7.20 4.16
CA GLY A 153 29.00 -8.48 4.58
C GLY A 153 28.95 -8.72 6.09
N GLU A 154 29.48 -7.81 6.91
CA GLU A 154 29.38 -7.84 8.37
C GLU A 154 28.56 -6.65 8.87
N PHE A 155 27.93 -6.79 10.03
CA PHE A 155 27.24 -5.70 10.72
C PHE A 155 27.83 -5.46 12.11
N MET A 156 27.79 -4.21 12.55
CA MET A 156 28.29 -3.80 13.85
C MET A 156 27.26 -4.14 14.92
N LYS A 157 27.62 -5.03 15.83
CA LYS A 157 26.84 -5.41 17.03
C LYS A 157 27.49 -4.78 18.26
N PHE A 158 26.67 -4.28 19.17
CA PHE A 158 27.14 -3.77 20.47
C PHE A 158 26.94 -4.84 21.54
N VAL A 159 28.02 -5.28 22.16
CA VAL A 159 28.00 -6.28 23.24
C VAL A 159 28.38 -5.58 24.54
N ILE A 160 27.54 -5.72 25.57
CA ILE A 160 27.82 -5.13 26.88
C ILE A 160 28.50 -6.20 27.74
N ARG A 161 29.75 -5.95 28.15
CA ARG A 161 30.52 -6.82 29.06
C ARG A 161 31.11 -5.99 30.19
N ASN A 162 30.86 -6.38 31.44
CA ASN A 162 31.48 -5.73 32.62
C ASN A 162 31.44 -4.19 32.60
N ASN A 163 30.29 -3.62 32.23
CA ASN A 163 30.08 -2.16 32.13
C ASN A 163 30.88 -1.44 31.02
N HIS A 164 31.47 -2.20 30.10
CA HIS A 164 32.06 -1.73 28.85
C HIS A 164 31.14 -2.12 27.69
N THR A 165 31.03 -1.22 26.71
CA THR A 165 30.29 -1.50 25.47
C THR A 165 31.31 -1.81 24.38
N GLU A 166 31.37 -3.05 23.94
CA GLU A 166 32.26 -3.47 22.86
C GLU A 166 31.52 -3.47 21.52
N ARG A 167 32.10 -2.82 20.51
CA ARG A 167 31.69 -2.99 19.12
C ARG A 167 32.30 -4.28 18.61
N VAL A 168 31.48 -5.15 18.05
CA VAL A 168 31.92 -6.41 17.46
C VAL A 168 31.33 -6.48 16.06
N CYS A 169 32.17 -6.74 15.06
CA CYS A 169 31.67 -7.07 13.73
C CYS A 169 31.20 -8.52 13.75
N SER A 170 29.89 -8.71 13.60
CA SER A 170 29.31 -10.04 13.42
C SER A 170 29.09 -10.27 11.93
N LYS A 171 29.52 -11.44 11.47
CA LYS A 171 28.99 -11.99 10.23
C LYS A 171 27.50 -12.21 10.41
N ILE A 172 26.72 -11.89 9.39
CA ILE A 172 25.35 -12.37 9.29
C ILE A 172 25.48 -13.89 9.18
N ILE A 173 25.30 -14.61 10.31
CA ILE A 173 25.01 -16.04 10.23
C ILE A 173 23.71 -16.07 9.42
N PRO A 174 23.69 -16.65 8.22
CA PRO A 174 22.49 -16.70 7.43
C PRO A 174 21.48 -17.53 8.23
N LYS A 175 20.61 -16.85 8.98
CA LYS A 175 19.35 -17.43 9.42
C LYS A 175 18.75 -17.99 8.13
N LYS A 176 18.37 -19.26 8.15
CA LYS A 176 17.64 -19.84 7.02
C LYS A 176 16.36 -19.01 6.88
N ILE A 177 16.34 -18.11 5.92
CA ILE A 177 15.21 -17.20 5.70
C ILE A 177 14.15 -18.00 4.97
N THR A 178 12.98 -18.15 5.59
CA THR A 178 11.82 -18.72 4.94
C THR A 178 10.97 -17.55 4.48
N TYR A 179 10.99 -17.28 3.17
CA TYR A 179 10.24 -16.15 2.64
C TYR A 179 8.75 -16.47 2.53
N LYS A 180 7.91 -15.57 3.02
CA LYS A 180 6.52 -15.45 2.58
C LYS A 180 6.43 -14.42 1.47
N THR A 181 5.54 -14.66 0.51
CA THR A 181 5.34 -13.77 -0.64
C THR A 181 3.96 -13.13 -0.56
N CYS A 182 3.90 -11.82 -0.74
CA CYS A 182 2.67 -11.09 -1.03
C CYS A 182 2.72 -10.57 -2.47
N GLN A 183 1.60 -10.62 -3.17
CA GLN A 183 1.48 -10.16 -4.54
C GLN A 183 0.35 -9.14 -4.67
N VAL A 184 0.63 -8.04 -5.37
CA VAL A 184 -0.37 -7.05 -5.77
C VAL A 184 -0.23 -6.82 -7.26
N TYR A 185 -1.28 -7.05 -8.05
CA TYR A 185 -1.16 -7.04 -9.51
C TYR A 185 -2.39 -6.49 -10.21
N ASN A 186 -2.16 -5.96 -11.42
CA ASN A 186 -3.17 -5.43 -12.34
C ASN A 186 -4.07 -4.35 -11.70
N ASP A 187 -5.37 -4.64 -11.57
CA ASP A 187 -6.42 -3.80 -11.05
C ASP A 187 -6.76 -4.19 -9.61
N PRO A 188 -6.02 -3.60 -8.67
CA PRO A 188 -5.22 -4.35 -7.71
C PRO A 188 -5.94 -5.56 -7.10
N HIS A 189 -5.53 -6.74 -7.58
CA HIS A 189 -5.75 -8.00 -6.91
C HIS A 189 -4.62 -8.24 -5.91
N PHE A 190 -4.98 -8.64 -4.69
CA PHE A 190 -4.03 -8.96 -3.63
C PHE A 190 -4.01 -10.46 -3.37
N ILE A 191 -2.81 -10.99 -3.13
CA ILE A 191 -2.56 -12.27 -2.48
C ILE A 191 -1.67 -11.95 -1.30
N ASP A 192 -2.20 -12.05 -0.09
CA ASP A 192 -1.47 -11.68 1.12
C ASP A 192 -0.44 -12.74 1.54
N PHE A 193 0.33 -12.48 2.60
CA PHE A 193 1.35 -13.43 3.07
C PHE A 193 0.80 -14.77 3.60
N LYS A 194 -0.51 -14.85 3.86
CA LYS A 194 -1.23 -16.07 4.25
C LYS A 194 -1.89 -16.76 3.04
N GLY A 195 -1.70 -16.24 1.83
CA GLY A 195 -2.30 -16.74 0.60
C GLY A 195 -3.74 -16.27 0.37
N ARG A 196 -4.31 -15.42 1.23
CA ARG A 196 -5.70 -14.95 1.10
C ARG A 196 -5.81 -13.98 -0.07
N ARG A 197 -6.87 -14.15 -0.87
CA ARG A 197 -7.13 -13.32 -2.05
C ARG A 197 -8.20 -12.27 -1.79
N PHE A 198 -7.95 -11.02 -2.17
CA PHE A 198 -8.93 -9.93 -2.07
C PHE A 198 -8.71 -8.84 -3.12
N ASN A 199 -9.75 -8.06 -3.40
CA ASN A 199 -9.70 -6.93 -4.32
C ASN A 199 -9.80 -5.62 -3.53
N TYR A 200 -9.00 -4.62 -3.88
CA TYR A 200 -9.01 -3.35 -3.16
C TYR A 200 -8.94 -2.13 -4.09
N HIS A 201 -10.09 -1.69 -4.61
CA HIS A 201 -10.17 -0.62 -5.61
C HIS A 201 -10.36 0.79 -5.03
N VAL A 202 -9.78 1.06 -3.86
CA VAL A 202 -9.88 2.37 -3.20
C VAL A 202 -8.69 3.21 -3.61
N GLU A 203 -8.95 4.39 -4.18
CA GLU A 203 -7.89 5.35 -4.53
C GLU A 203 -7.17 5.80 -3.26
N GLY A 204 -5.85 5.94 -3.31
CA GLY A 204 -5.02 6.37 -2.19
C GLY A 204 -3.60 5.80 -2.21
N ASP A 205 -2.78 6.27 -1.28
CA ASP A 205 -1.48 5.66 -1.00
C ASP A 205 -1.61 4.68 0.17
N TYR A 206 -1.14 3.44 0.04
CA TYR A 206 -1.33 2.41 1.05
C TYR A 206 -0.01 1.76 1.47
N ASN A 207 0.06 1.39 2.75
CA ASN A 207 1.12 0.53 3.26
C ASN A 207 0.83 -0.90 2.81
N ILE A 208 1.65 -1.41 1.90
CA ILE A 208 1.54 -2.78 1.38
C ILE A 208 2.11 -3.76 2.40
N ALA A 209 3.32 -3.50 2.88
CA ALA A 209 4.00 -4.35 3.86
C ALA A 209 5.10 -3.58 4.59
N GLU A 210 5.37 -3.96 5.84
CA GLU A 210 6.38 -3.38 6.71
C GLU A 210 7.03 -4.45 7.60
N THR A 211 8.34 -4.39 7.74
CA THR A 211 9.10 -5.28 8.63
C THR A 211 9.00 -4.88 10.08
N ALA A 212 9.10 -5.83 11.01
CA ALA A 212 8.86 -5.57 12.44
C ALA A 212 9.85 -4.59 13.06
N ASP A 213 11.07 -4.55 12.53
CA ASP A 213 12.10 -3.58 12.89
C ASP A 213 11.91 -2.19 12.26
N GLY A 214 10.92 -2.03 11.37
CA GLY A 214 10.61 -0.80 10.65
C GLY A 214 11.68 -0.37 9.63
N VAL A 215 12.67 -1.21 9.33
CA VAL A 215 13.77 -0.84 8.41
C VAL A 215 13.39 -1.00 6.94
N PHE A 216 12.34 -1.76 6.64
CA PHE A 216 11.84 -2.01 5.31
C PHE A 216 10.32 -1.80 5.23
N LYS A 217 9.87 -0.91 4.34
CA LYS A 217 8.44 -0.59 4.17
C LYS A 217 8.11 -0.36 2.71
N VAL A 218 7.01 -0.92 2.22
CA VAL A 218 6.56 -0.81 0.84
C VAL A 218 5.23 -0.07 0.81
N HIS A 219 5.16 1.06 0.10
CA HIS A 219 3.93 1.78 -0.20
C HIS A 219 3.57 1.66 -1.68
N ALA A 220 2.28 1.71 -1.99
CA ALA A 220 1.76 1.79 -3.35
C ALA A 220 0.73 2.89 -3.50
N THR A 221 0.70 3.54 -4.66
CA THR A 221 -0.33 4.51 -5.05
C THR A 221 -1.33 3.83 -5.96
N LEU A 222 -2.55 3.66 -5.45
CA LEU A 222 -3.71 3.18 -6.19
C LEU A 222 -4.47 4.40 -6.70
N LYS A 223 -4.72 4.46 -8.01
CA LYS A 223 -5.44 5.58 -8.62
C LYS A 223 -6.48 5.09 -9.61
N ARG A 224 -7.66 5.72 -9.63
CA ARG A 224 -8.65 5.47 -10.67
C ARG A 224 -8.14 5.99 -12.01
N LEU A 225 -8.19 5.15 -13.03
CA LEU A 225 -7.80 5.52 -14.39
C LEU A 225 -9.04 6.14 -15.07
N ASP A 226 -8.87 7.26 -15.77
CA ASP A 226 -9.92 8.26 -16.10
C ASP A 226 -11.13 7.75 -16.93
N HIS A 227 -11.22 6.46 -17.26
CA HIS A 227 -12.35 5.84 -17.96
C HIS A 227 -12.79 4.47 -17.39
N ASN A 228 -12.20 4.04 -16.27
CA ASN A 228 -12.36 2.69 -15.76
C ASN A 228 -13.07 2.68 -14.39
N ALA A 229 -13.89 1.66 -14.16
CA ALA A 229 -14.50 1.38 -12.86
C ALA A 229 -13.47 0.88 -11.81
N TRP A 230 -12.23 0.63 -12.23
CA TRP A 230 -11.16 0.05 -11.42
C TRP A 230 -9.99 1.02 -11.21
N THR A 231 -9.27 0.83 -10.10
CA THR A 231 -8.00 1.52 -9.81
C THR A 231 -6.81 0.71 -10.31
N GLY A 232 -5.74 1.35 -10.75
CA GLY A 232 -4.46 0.70 -11.03
C GLY A 232 -3.37 1.19 -10.10
N ILE A 233 -2.27 0.44 -10.00
CA ILE A 233 -1.07 0.87 -9.27
C ILE A 233 -0.20 1.73 -10.20
N ILE A 234 -0.10 3.01 -9.88
CA ILE A 234 0.59 4.00 -10.73
C ILE A 234 1.92 4.50 -10.14
N GLY A 235 2.23 4.09 -8.91
CA GLY A 235 3.45 4.44 -8.21
C GLY A 235 3.72 3.49 -7.06
N ALA A 236 4.99 3.31 -6.73
CA ALA A 236 5.44 2.55 -5.57
C ALA A 236 6.56 3.32 -4.85
N ALA A 237 6.72 3.09 -3.55
CA ALA A 237 7.87 3.60 -2.82
C ALA A 237 8.31 2.60 -1.77
N VAL A 238 9.61 2.53 -1.53
CA VAL A 238 10.23 1.62 -0.57
C VAL A 238 11.09 2.43 0.40
N LEU A 239 10.78 2.35 1.68
CA LEU A 239 11.73 2.71 2.72
C LEU A 239 12.70 1.55 2.88
N VAL A 240 13.99 1.82 2.74
CA VAL A 240 15.07 0.87 2.97
C VAL A 240 15.92 1.43 4.10
N ASN A 241 16.53 0.55 4.92
CA ASN A 241 17.39 0.90 6.05
C ASN A 241 16.79 1.89 7.06
N GLY A 242 15.45 1.99 7.11
CA GLY A 242 14.71 2.93 7.95
C GLY A 242 14.89 4.41 7.57
N LYS A 243 15.56 4.74 6.46
CA LYS A 243 15.91 6.13 6.14
C LYS A 243 15.97 6.47 4.65
N ASP A 244 16.47 5.59 3.80
CA ASP A 244 16.49 5.82 2.35
C ASP A 244 15.12 5.50 1.74
N ILE A 245 14.60 6.42 0.93
CA ILE A 245 13.34 6.22 0.22
C ILE A 245 13.62 6.06 -1.26
N ILE A 246 13.23 4.93 -1.83
CA ILE A 246 13.25 4.69 -3.27
C ILE A 246 11.82 4.81 -3.79
N GLU A 247 11.53 5.86 -4.57
CA GLU A 247 10.24 6.05 -5.23
C GLU A 247 10.35 5.59 -6.69
N ILE A 248 9.37 4.81 -7.14
CA ILE A 248 9.22 4.31 -8.50
C ILE A 248 7.97 4.92 -9.10
N LYS A 249 8.16 5.64 -10.21
CA LYS A 249 7.05 6.29 -10.91
C LYS A 249 7.34 6.38 -12.39
N ASN A 250 6.39 5.99 -13.23
CA ASN A 250 6.55 6.01 -14.69
C ASN A 250 7.85 5.31 -15.16
N ARG A 251 8.23 4.19 -14.52
CA ARG A 251 9.49 3.45 -14.74
C ARG A 251 10.77 4.20 -14.39
N GLU A 252 10.66 5.37 -13.77
CA GLU A 252 11.80 6.12 -13.26
C GLU A 252 12.02 5.84 -11.78
N VAL A 253 13.28 5.73 -11.39
CA VAL A 253 13.71 5.52 -10.01
C VAL A 253 14.18 6.84 -9.41
N TYR A 254 13.76 7.10 -8.18
CA TYR A 254 14.16 8.27 -7.40
C TYR A 254 14.68 7.82 -6.04
N LEU A 255 15.91 8.19 -5.69
CA LEU A 255 16.46 8.00 -4.36
C LEU A 255 16.34 9.31 -3.58
N ASN A 256 15.63 9.28 -2.45
CA ASN A 256 15.40 10.44 -1.59
C ASN A 256 14.94 11.68 -2.37
N LYS A 257 13.94 11.48 -3.26
CA LYS A 257 13.33 12.50 -4.14
C LYS A 257 14.19 12.98 -5.30
N LYS A 258 15.47 12.57 -5.40
CA LYS A 258 16.36 12.87 -6.53
C LYS A 258 16.30 11.74 -7.55
N LYS A 259 16.13 12.07 -8.84
CA LYS A 259 16.15 11.07 -9.92
C LYS A 259 17.48 10.31 -9.87
N TRP A 260 17.41 8.98 -9.91
CA TRP A 260 18.56 8.10 -9.87
C TRP A 260 18.62 7.29 -11.16
N ALA A 261 19.66 7.53 -11.97
CA ALA A 261 19.96 6.72 -13.14
C ALA A 261 20.63 5.42 -12.70
N VAL A 262 19.83 4.38 -12.49
CA VAL A 262 20.31 3.05 -12.13
C VAL A 262 20.68 2.31 -13.41
N PRO A 263 21.94 1.87 -13.61
CA PRO A 263 22.32 1.10 -14.78
C PRO A 263 21.53 -0.22 -14.87
N SER A 264 21.12 -0.59 -16.09
CA SER A 264 20.42 -1.85 -16.33
C SER A 264 21.35 -3.04 -16.13
N ASN A 265 20.81 -4.13 -15.61
CA ASN A 265 21.49 -5.41 -15.35
C ASN A 265 22.72 -5.31 -14.43
N GLN A 266 22.80 -4.27 -13.61
CA GLN A 266 23.85 -4.10 -12.62
C GLN A 266 23.26 -3.80 -11.26
N ILE A 267 23.76 -4.50 -10.24
CA ILE A 267 23.40 -4.24 -8.85
C ILE A 267 24.03 -2.92 -8.44
N GLN A 268 23.21 -2.00 -7.94
CA GLN A 268 23.65 -0.75 -7.33
C GLN A 268 23.38 -0.79 -5.83
N TYR A 269 24.34 -0.32 -5.04
CA TYR A 269 24.22 -0.29 -3.58
C TYR A 269 23.57 1.01 -3.11
N ILE A 270 22.70 0.89 -2.11
CA ILE A 270 22.04 2.04 -1.49
C ILE A 270 22.98 2.59 -0.39
N PRO A 271 23.15 3.92 -0.25
CA PRO A 271 24.20 4.51 0.60
C PRO A 271 24.27 4.03 2.06
N ARG A 272 23.14 3.61 2.64
CA ARG A 272 23.06 3.15 4.04
C ARG A 272 22.65 1.67 4.17
N GLY A 273 22.91 0.89 3.12
CA GLY A 273 22.65 -0.55 3.07
C GLY A 273 21.41 -0.91 2.25
N GLY A 274 21.45 -2.12 1.71
CA GLY A 274 20.53 -2.61 0.69
C GLY A 274 21.06 -2.40 -0.73
N SER A 275 20.31 -2.89 -1.71
CA SER A 275 20.65 -2.81 -3.12
C SER A 275 19.41 -2.64 -4.00
N ILE A 276 19.64 -2.20 -5.23
CA ILE A 276 18.66 -2.14 -6.30
C ILE A 276 19.24 -2.76 -7.56
N LEU A 277 18.39 -3.46 -8.31
CA LEU A 277 18.70 -4.01 -9.63
C LEU A 277 17.54 -3.67 -10.56
N VAL A 278 17.86 -3.13 -11.74
CA VAL A 278 16.90 -2.92 -12.82
C VAL A 278 17.21 -3.91 -13.92
N THR A 279 16.26 -4.76 -14.30
CA THR A 279 16.42 -5.79 -15.34
C THR A 279 15.27 -5.68 -16.33
N GLY A 280 15.56 -5.18 -17.53
CA GLY A 280 14.52 -4.86 -18.50
C GLY A 280 13.55 -3.82 -17.95
N SER A 281 12.28 -4.18 -17.80
CA SER A 281 11.28 -3.33 -17.15
C SER A 281 11.24 -3.46 -15.63
N ASP A 282 11.83 -4.51 -15.07
CA ASP A 282 11.57 -4.92 -13.70
C ASP A 282 12.57 -4.29 -12.75
N ILE A 283 12.09 -3.89 -11.57
CA ILE A 283 12.92 -3.26 -10.54
C ILE A 283 12.87 -4.16 -9.30
N THR A 284 14.04 -4.62 -8.84
CA THR A 284 14.18 -5.38 -7.60
C THR A 284 14.93 -4.52 -6.59
N ILE A 285 14.39 -4.40 -5.37
CA ILE A 285 15.03 -3.72 -4.24
C ILE A 285 15.19 -4.74 -3.10
N VAL A 286 16.38 -4.80 -2.52
CA VAL A 286 16.71 -5.65 -1.37
C VAL A 286 17.16 -4.78 -0.21
N GLY A 287 16.53 -4.94 0.94
CA GLY A 287 16.88 -4.26 2.18
C GLY A 287 18.06 -4.90 2.91
N PRO A 288 18.63 -4.22 3.92
CA PRO A 288 19.74 -4.75 4.71
C PRO A 288 19.36 -5.98 5.55
N ASN A 289 18.07 -6.16 5.87
CA ASN A 289 17.52 -7.35 6.53
C ASN A 289 17.13 -8.47 5.54
N GLN A 290 17.60 -8.40 4.29
CA GLN A 290 17.29 -9.34 3.20
C GLN A 290 15.83 -9.34 2.72
N SER A 291 14.96 -8.52 3.32
CA SER A 291 13.63 -8.25 2.80
C SER A 291 13.72 -7.71 1.37
N LYS A 292 12.86 -8.21 0.49
CA LYS A 292 12.95 -7.93 -0.96
C LYS A 292 11.60 -7.51 -1.50
N VAL A 293 11.61 -6.61 -2.47
CA VAL A 293 10.43 -6.28 -3.27
C VAL A 293 10.79 -6.22 -4.74
N GLN A 294 9.89 -6.70 -5.58
CA GLN A 294 10.00 -6.65 -7.03
C GLN A 294 8.81 -5.88 -7.62
N PHE A 295 9.10 -5.08 -8.64
CA PHE A 295 8.12 -4.28 -9.36
C PHE A 295 8.10 -4.65 -10.85
N PRO A 296 7.47 -5.78 -11.21
CA PRO A 296 7.26 -6.09 -12.62
C PRO A 296 6.26 -5.09 -13.23
N PHE A 297 6.57 -4.55 -14.40
CA PHE A 297 5.65 -3.66 -15.10
C PHE A 297 4.79 -4.43 -16.10
N SER A 298 3.48 -4.18 -16.08
CA SER A 298 2.59 -4.73 -17.08
C SER A 298 2.76 -4.01 -18.44
N PHE A 299 2.27 -4.64 -19.51
CA PHE A 299 2.21 -4.03 -20.83
C PHE A 299 1.36 -2.75 -20.87
N SER A 300 0.40 -2.59 -19.94
CA SER A 300 -0.41 -1.38 -19.80
C SER A 300 0.30 -0.25 -19.04
N GLY A 301 1.54 -0.46 -18.60
CA GLY A 301 2.32 0.52 -17.85
C GLY A 301 1.97 0.59 -16.36
N LEU A 302 1.15 -0.34 -15.86
CA LEU A 302 0.86 -0.48 -14.44
C LEU A 302 1.98 -1.22 -13.72
N ILE A 303 2.11 -0.95 -12.44
CA ILE A 303 3.10 -1.59 -11.57
C ILE A 303 2.44 -2.80 -10.92
N ASN A 304 3.07 -3.97 -10.98
CA ASN A 304 2.79 -5.06 -10.07
C ASN A 304 3.80 -5.03 -8.92
N ILE A 305 3.49 -5.66 -7.79
CA ILE A 305 4.32 -5.65 -6.59
C ILE A 305 4.40 -7.07 -6.06
N ASN A 306 5.61 -7.62 -5.93
CA ASN A 306 5.85 -8.86 -5.20
C ASN A 306 6.76 -8.54 -4.00
N VAL A 307 6.25 -8.69 -2.78
CA VAL A 307 7.00 -8.46 -1.54
C VAL A 307 7.40 -9.82 -0.95
N PHE A 308 8.66 -9.96 -0.55
CA PHE A 308 9.23 -11.14 0.08
C PHE A 308 9.81 -10.73 1.43
N LEU A 309 9.19 -11.20 2.52
CA LEU A 309 9.65 -10.96 3.90
C LEU A 309 9.96 -12.30 4.57
N ASP A 310 10.84 -12.29 5.57
CA ASP A 310 11.00 -13.43 6.48
C ASP A 310 9.67 -13.69 7.21
N GLU A 311 9.34 -14.96 7.42
CA GLU A 311 8.09 -15.39 8.06
C GLU A 311 7.90 -14.76 9.46
N ASP A 312 9.01 -14.51 10.16
CA ASP A 312 9.03 -13.91 11.49
C ASP A 312 9.11 -12.37 11.49
N ASP A 313 9.33 -11.73 10.34
CA ASP A 313 9.66 -10.29 10.24
C ASP A 313 8.53 -9.47 9.59
N ASN A 314 7.29 -9.93 9.65
CA ASN A 314 6.17 -9.24 9.03
C ASN A 314 5.25 -8.60 10.07
N SER A 315 5.05 -7.28 10.00
CA SER A 315 4.42 -6.53 11.11
C SER A 315 3.18 -5.72 10.75
N ASN A 316 3.09 -5.15 9.55
CA ASN A 316 1.97 -4.28 9.20
C ASN A 316 1.80 -4.10 7.68
N GLY A 317 0.60 -3.71 7.25
CA GLY A 317 0.25 -3.43 5.86
C GLY A 317 -0.85 -4.34 5.32
N LEU A 318 -1.38 -4.00 4.14
CA LEU A 318 -2.46 -4.73 3.48
C LEU A 318 -2.12 -6.21 3.20
N CYS A 319 -0.84 -6.54 3.02
CA CYS A 319 -0.37 -7.91 2.85
C CYS A 319 -0.33 -8.74 4.14
N VAL A 320 -0.47 -8.12 5.31
CA VAL A 320 -0.37 -8.76 6.62
C VAL A 320 -1.75 -9.05 7.16
N GLU A 321 -2.55 -7.99 7.22
CA GLU A 321 -3.91 -8.05 7.70
C GLU A 321 -4.76 -7.00 6.98
N PHE A 322 -5.98 -7.41 6.63
CA PHE A 322 -6.93 -6.55 5.95
C PHE A 322 -8.01 -6.08 6.95
N ASN A 323 -7.71 -5.01 7.69
CA ASN A 323 -8.53 -4.46 8.77
C ASN A 323 -8.74 -2.94 8.58
N ASP A 324 -9.47 -2.30 9.48
CA ASP A 324 -9.83 -0.87 9.34
C ASP A 324 -8.66 0.09 9.55
N GLU A 325 -7.54 -0.38 10.09
CA GLU A 325 -6.30 0.40 10.18
C GLU A 325 -5.53 0.33 8.85
N THR A 326 -5.33 -0.88 8.30
CA THR A 326 -4.55 -1.07 7.07
C THR A 326 -5.26 -0.57 5.81
N LYS A 327 -6.59 -0.47 5.83
CA LYS A 327 -7.40 0.17 4.78
C LYS A 327 -7.26 1.70 4.74
N ARG A 328 -6.60 2.34 5.71
CA ARG A 328 -6.47 3.81 5.71
C ARG A 328 -5.33 4.23 4.79
N PRO A 329 -5.53 5.27 3.96
CA PRO A 329 -4.43 5.85 3.21
C PRO A 329 -3.33 6.34 4.14
N VAL A 330 -2.09 6.06 3.78
CA VAL A 330 -0.89 6.50 4.48
C VAL A 330 -0.23 7.66 3.74
N SER A 331 0.68 8.35 4.43
CA SER A 331 1.54 9.37 3.81
C SER A 331 2.99 9.15 4.24
N GLY A 332 3.93 9.85 3.61
CA GLY A 332 5.32 9.94 4.08
C GLY A 332 6.39 9.40 3.13
N LEU A 333 6.11 8.34 2.35
CA LEU A 333 7.09 7.81 1.39
C LEU A 333 6.99 8.44 0.00
N MET A 334 5.78 8.69 -0.51
CA MET A 334 5.56 9.27 -1.83
C MET A 334 5.75 10.80 -1.82
N ARG A 335 6.32 11.38 -2.89
CA ARG A 335 6.41 12.85 -3.06
C ARG A 335 5.06 13.55 -3.22
N LYS A 336 4.09 12.90 -3.86
CA LYS A 336 2.73 13.42 -4.05
C LYS A 336 1.76 12.44 -3.41
N VAL A 337 1.08 12.90 -2.35
CA VAL A 337 0.08 12.10 -1.65
C VAL A 337 -1.20 12.03 -2.47
N THR A 338 -1.70 10.82 -2.70
CA THR A 338 -3.05 10.62 -3.24
C THR A 338 -3.98 10.34 -2.06
N TYR A 339 -4.95 11.24 -1.84
CA TYR A 339 -5.95 11.07 -0.77
C TYR A 339 -7.12 10.23 -1.27
N ALA A 340 -7.70 9.40 -0.40
CA ALA A 340 -8.88 8.62 -0.77
C ALA A 340 -10.08 9.53 -1.10
N ARG A 341 -10.73 9.22 -2.24
CA ARG A 341 -12.12 9.59 -2.49
C ARG A 341 -13.02 8.45 -2.01
N VAL A 342 -14.14 8.82 -1.39
CA VAL A 342 -15.14 7.95 -0.72
C VAL A 342 -15.33 6.57 -1.39
N VAL A 343 -15.48 5.56 -0.53
CA VAL A 343 -15.15 4.14 -0.69
C VAL A 343 -16.35 3.30 -1.14
N PRO A 344 -16.23 2.41 -2.15
CA PRO A 344 -16.96 1.14 -2.16
C PRO A 344 -16.23 0.10 -1.30
N GLU A 345 -16.99 -0.69 -0.54
CA GLU A 345 -16.47 -1.75 0.34
C GLU A 345 -15.54 -2.71 -0.42
N ALA A 346 -14.41 -3.02 0.21
CA ALA A 346 -13.56 -4.10 -0.23
C ALA A 346 -14.17 -5.44 0.16
N TYR A 347 -14.07 -6.43 -0.71
CA TYR A 347 -14.62 -7.75 -0.48
C TYR A 347 -13.53 -8.80 -0.67
N PHE A 348 -13.49 -9.77 0.24
CA PHE A 348 -12.68 -10.96 0.06
C PHE A 348 -13.23 -11.78 -1.10
N ILE A 349 -12.33 -12.37 -1.88
CA ILE A 349 -12.74 -13.33 -2.89
C ILE A 349 -13.22 -14.56 -2.12
N LYS A 350 -14.51 -14.87 -2.21
CA LYS A 350 -15.02 -16.13 -1.67
C LYS A 350 -14.31 -17.25 -2.42
N GLU A 351 -13.63 -18.12 -1.68
CA GLU A 351 -13.15 -19.38 -2.24
C GLU A 351 -14.34 -20.34 -2.34
N PHE A 352 -14.31 -21.23 -3.34
CA PHE A 352 -15.31 -22.30 -3.41
C PHE A 352 -15.17 -23.19 -2.18
N GLU A 353 -16.29 -23.50 -1.53
CA GLU A 353 -16.30 -24.33 -0.31
C GLU A 353 -15.91 -25.78 -0.59
N ASN A 354 -16.06 -26.24 -1.84
CA ASN A 354 -15.63 -27.57 -2.26
C ASN A 354 -14.94 -27.56 -3.63
N GLU A 355 -14.04 -28.52 -3.84
CA GLU A 355 -13.27 -28.66 -5.09
C GLU A 355 -14.15 -29.03 -6.31
N ILE A 356 -15.34 -29.61 -6.10
CA ILE A 356 -16.28 -29.97 -7.17
C ILE A 356 -16.85 -28.71 -7.83
N GLU A 357 -17.29 -27.72 -7.05
CA GLU A 357 -17.81 -26.45 -7.53
C GLU A 357 -16.74 -25.66 -8.28
N LYS A 358 -15.51 -25.65 -7.76
CA LYS A 358 -14.36 -25.06 -8.44
C LYS A 358 -14.09 -25.73 -9.78
N MET A 359 -14.14 -27.06 -9.84
CA MET A 359 -13.96 -27.81 -11.08
C MET A 359 -15.09 -27.54 -12.08
N ASN A 360 -16.34 -27.45 -11.62
CA ASN A 360 -17.48 -27.06 -12.45
C ASN A 360 -17.31 -25.63 -13.00
N ALA A 361 -16.87 -24.68 -12.17
CA ALA A 361 -16.57 -23.32 -12.61
C ALA A 361 -15.43 -23.29 -13.66
N VAL A 362 -14.40 -24.13 -13.52
CA VAL A 362 -13.34 -24.28 -14.54
C VAL A 362 -13.93 -24.75 -15.87
N ILE A 363 -14.81 -25.75 -15.84
CA ILE A 363 -15.49 -26.29 -17.03
C ILE A 363 -16.34 -25.19 -17.69
N GLU A 364 -17.17 -24.50 -16.91
CA GLU A 364 -18.04 -23.43 -17.39
C GLU A 364 -17.24 -22.26 -17.99
N CYS A 365 -16.16 -21.83 -17.32
CA CYS A 365 -15.27 -20.78 -17.82
C CYS A 365 -14.57 -21.16 -19.13
N ARG A 366 -14.11 -22.42 -19.26
CA ARG A 366 -13.55 -22.93 -20.52
C ARG A 366 -14.61 -22.99 -21.62
N ALA A 367 -15.82 -23.45 -21.31
CA ALA A 367 -16.94 -23.48 -22.23
C ALA A 367 -17.32 -22.06 -22.69
N ALA A 368 -17.26 -21.08 -21.80
CA ALA A 368 -17.44 -19.65 -22.08
C ALA A 368 -16.29 -19.03 -22.89
N GLY A 369 -15.18 -19.75 -23.10
CA GLY A 369 -14.08 -19.29 -23.95
C GLY A 369 -12.90 -18.66 -23.22
N ALA A 370 -12.82 -18.78 -21.89
CA ALA A 370 -11.63 -18.40 -21.15
C ALA A 370 -10.43 -19.25 -21.62
N ARG A 371 -9.31 -18.60 -21.98
CA ARG A 371 -8.06 -19.28 -22.32
C ARG A 371 -7.38 -19.76 -21.04
N ASN A 372 -6.44 -20.71 -21.12
CA ASN A 372 -5.73 -21.23 -19.94
C ASN A 372 -5.24 -20.14 -18.96
N LYS A 373 -4.67 -19.05 -19.48
CA LYS A 373 -4.20 -17.91 -18.66
C LYS A 373 -5.29 -17.03 -18.04
N ASP A 374 -6.52 -17.12 -18.56
CA ASP A 374 -7.67 -16.33 -18.15
C ASP A 374 -8.68 -17.19 -17.33
N VAL A 375 -8.50 -18.52 -17.25
CA VAL A 375 -9.41 -19.45 -16.56
C VAL A 375 -9.45 -19.18 -15.05
N GLU A 376 -8.30 -18.97 -14.40
CA GLU A 376 -8.27 -18.73 -12.95
C GLU A 376 -9.01 -17.45 -12.56
N THR A 377 -8.88 -16.39 -13.35
CA THR A 377 -9.62 -15.13 -13.16
C THR A 377 -11.11 -15.36 -13.30
N CYS A 378 -11.54 -16.05 -14.37
CA CYS A 378 -12.96 -16.36 -14.57
C CYS A 378 -13.55 -17.20 -13.42
N VAL A 379 -12.81 -18.19 -12.94
CA VAL A 379 -13.21 -19.05 -11.81
C VAL A 379 -13.34 -18.23 -10.52
N SER A 380 -12.41 -17.30 -10.29
CA SER A 380 -12.49 -16.35 -9.17
C SER A 380 -13.71 -15.43 -9.27
N ASP A 381 -14.01 -14.88 -10.45
CA ASP A 381 -15.19 -14.04 -10.70
C ASP A 381 -16.49 -14.83 -10.44
N MET A 382 -16.52 -16.10 -10.87
CA MET A 382 -17.62 -17.04 -10.64
C MET A 382 -17.85 -17.33 -9.16
N ALA A 383 -16.78 -17.44 -8.37
CA ALA A 383 -16.86 -17.68 -6.92
C ALA A 383 -17.45 -16.49 -6.16
N GLN A 384 -17.20 -15.27 -6.65
CA GLN A 384 -17.73 -14.03 -6.07
C GLN A 384 -19.19 -13.77 -6.44
N ALA A 385 -19.67 -14.36 -7.55
CA ALA A 385 -21.04 -14.25 -7.99
C ALA A 385 -21.99 -15.06 -7.07
N SER A 386 -22.43 -14.42 -5.99
CA SER A 386 -23.33 -15.00 -4.98
C SER A 386 -24.71 -15.40 -5.50
N ASN A 387 -25.14 -14.87 -6.65
CA ASN A 387 -26.42 -15.19 -7.30
C ASN A 387 -26.17 -15.79 -8.70
N PRO A 388 -26.91 -16.83 -9.11
CA PRO A 388 -26.85 -17.40 -10.47
C PRO A 388 -26.86 -16.36 -11.62
N ARG A 389 -27.60 -15.26 -11.49
CA ARG A 389 -27.63 -14.19 -12.50
C ARG A 389 -26.27 -13.52 -12.70
N HIS A 390 -25.49 -13.34 -11.64
CA HIS A 390 -24.14 -12.77 -11.73
C HIS A 390 -23.17 -13.76 -12.38
N LYS A 391 -23.30 -15.07 -12.10
CA LYS A 391 -22.48 -16.11 -12.76
C LYS A 391 -22.68 -16.10 -14.27
N VAL A 392 -23.94 -15.98 -14.73
CA VAL A 392 -24.26 -15.84 -16.16
C VAL A 392 -23.58 -14.59 -16.76
N MET A 393 -23.63 -13.46 -16.06
CA MET A 393 -23.01 -12.21 -16.52
C MET A 393 -21.48 -12.31 -16.66
N VAL A 394 -20.83 -13.00 -15.70
CA VAL A 394 -19.40 -13.32 -15.78
C VAL A 394 -19.13 -14.15 -17.03
N LEU A 395 -19.82 -15.28 -17.20
CA LEU A 395 -19.61 -16.16 -18.36
C LEU A 395 -19.88 -15.47 -19.71
N ASP A 396 -20.92 -14.64 -19.80
CA ASP A 396 -21.24 -13.89 -21.02
C ASP A 396 -20.16 -12.86 -21.37
N THR A 397 -19.50 -12.27 -20.37
CA THR A 397 -18.36 -11.37 -20.60
C THR A 397 -17.22 -12.12 -21.31
N TYR A 398 -16.90 -13.35 -20.88
CA TYR A 398 -15.87 -14.17 -21.52
C TYR A 398 -16.31 -14.69 -22.90
N ARG A 399 -17.58 -15.05 -23.09
CA ARG A 399 -18.15 -15.43 -24.40
C ARG A 399 -18.04 -14.29 -25.41
N ASN A 400 -18.48 -13.10 -25.03
CA ASN A 400 -18.45 -11.92 -25.89
C ASN A 400 -17.01 -11.54 -26.25
N ARG A 401 -16.05 -11.66 -25.32
CA ARG A 401 -14.62 -11.44 -25.60
C ARG A 401 -14.09 -12.42 -26.66
N ARG A 402 -14.48 -13.71 -26.58
CA ARG A 402 -14.11 -14.72 -27.59
C ARG A 402 -14.70 -14.38 -28.96
N GLU A 403 -15.97 -13.96 -29.01
CA GLU A 403 -16.61 -13.54 -30.26
C GLU A 403 -15.93 -12.32 -30.90
N HIS A 404 -15.61 -11.30 -30.09
CA HIS A 404 -14.86 -10.13 -30.56
C HIS A 404 -13.50 -10.51 -31.13
N LEU A 405 -12.75 -11.40 -30.45
CA LEU A 405 -11.46 -11.89 -30.96
C LEU A 405 -11.60 -12.76 -32.21
N ARG A 406 -12.68 -13.54 -32.34
CA ARG A 406 -13.00 -14.26 -33.58
C ARG A 406 -13.26 -13.29 -34.72
N ARG A 407 -14.15 -12.30 -34.52
CA ARG A 407 -14.44 -11.28 -35.54
C ARG A 407 -13.20 -10.48 -35.94
N ALA A 408 -12.31 -10.17 -35.00
CA ALA A 408 -11.03 -9.52 -35.29
C ALA A 408 -10.07 -10.39 -36.14
N ARG A 409 -10.11 -11.72 -36.02
CA ARG A 409 -9.33 -12.63 -36.89
C ARG A 409 -9.90 -12.76 -38.31
N TYR A 410 -11.18 -12.48 -38.51
CA TYR A 410 -11.80 -12.45 -39.85
C TYR A 410 -11.60 -11.12 -40.58
N ILE A 411 -11.01 -10.11 -39.92
CA ILE A 411 -10.52 -8.89 -40.58
C ILE A 411 -9.01 -9.08 -40.84
N VAL A 412 -8.69 -10.06 -41.66
CA VAL A 412 -7.42 -10.12 -42.39
C VAL A 412 -7.81 -10.16 -43.86
N LEU A 413 -7.88 -8.97 -44.45
CA LEU A 413 -8.06 -8.82 -45.90
C LEU A 413 -6.76 -9.25 -46.61
N PRO A 414 -6.83 -10.01 -47.70
CA PRO A 414 -5.68 -10.32 -48.53
C PRO A 414 -5.50 -9.22 -49.59
N PHE A 415 -4.95 -8.06 -49.22
CA PHE A 415 -4.42 -7.09 -50.19
C PHE A 415 -3.25 -6.39 -49.46
N GLY A 416 -1.99 -6.56 -49.89
CA GLY A 416 -1.49 -6.07 -51.17
C GLY A 416 -1.08 -4.61 -50.98
N HIS A 417 0.22 -4.31 -51.13
CA HIS A 417 0.85 -3.00 -50.99
C HIS A 417 -0.02 -1.79 -51.41
N HIS A 418 -0.06 -0.73 -50.60
CA HIS A 418 0.42 0.61 -50.98
C HIS A 418 0.22 1.65 -49.85
N ILE A 419 1.16 2.60 -49.86
CA ILE A 419 1.33 3.84 -49.10
C ILE A 419 0.05 4.67 -48.98
N TYR A 420 -0.17 5.38 -47.86
CA TYR A 420 -0.56 6.82 -47.70
C TYR A 420 -0.72 7.11 -46.20
N ARG A 421 0.17 7.92 -45.58
CA ARG A 421 0.10 9.39 -45.39
C ARG A 421 -1.22 9.88 -44.78
N GLY A 422 -1.08 10.62 -43.68
CA GLY A 422 -2.13 10.89 -42.72
C GLY A 422 -3.24 11.80 -43.20
N PHE A 423 -4.36 11.74 -42.46
CA PHE A 423 -5.42 12.72 -42.56
C PHE A 423 -5.64 13.38 -41.20
N VAL A 424 -5.45 14.70 -41.25
CA VAL A 424 -5.84 15.71 -40.28
C VAL A 424 -7.36 15.88 -40.33
N SER A 425 -7.90 16.32 -39.18
CA SER A 425 -9.28 16.67 -38.88
C SER A 425 -10.12 17.31 -40.00
N LYS A 426 -11.42 16.98 -39.99
CA LYS A 426 -12.49 17.97 -39.76
C LYS A 426 -13.66 17.33 -39.03
#